data_AF-A0A6I3CRF2-F1
#
_entry.id   AF-A0A6I3CRF2-F1
#
_cell.length_a   1.000
_cell.length_b   1.000
_cell.length_c   1.000
_cell.angle_alpha   90.00
_cell.angle_beta   90.00
_cell.angle_gamma   90.00
#
_symmetry.space_group_name_H-M   'P 1'
#
loop_
_entity.id
_entity.type
_entity.pdbx_description
1 polymer ?
#
loop_
_entity_poly.entity_id
_entity_poly.type
_entity_poly.pdbx_seq_one_letter_code
_entity_poly.pdbx_strand_id
1 'polypeptide(L)'
;VALENGTIQAGDVVVIRYEGPKGGPGMREMLMITGAIKGAGLGKSVLLLTDGRFSGGTTGLCVGHVAPEAVDCGPIALVKDGDRIRINTITRQLDLLVDEKELVERKKTFKPVPHKYKRGVLAKYSKLVGSASKGAVCD
;
A
#
# COMPACT_ATOMS: atom_id res chain seq x y z
N VAL A 1 -13.84 -3.86 -10.39
CA VAL A 1 -12.85 -3.12 -9.53
C VAL A 1 -12.54 -1.79 -10.21
N ALA A 2 -12.16 -0.71 -9.49
CA ALA A 2 -12.05 0.67 -10.01
C ALA A 2 -11.35 0.83 -11.39
N LEU A 3 -10.42 -0.06 -11.73
CA LEU A 3 -9.78 -0.11 -13.05
C LEU A 3 -10.74 -0.55 -14.18
N GLU A 4 -11.58 -1.55 -13.95
CA GLU A 4 -12.58 -2.05 -14.91
C GLU A 4 -13.71 -1.03 -15.16
N ASN A 5 -13.94 -0.15 -14.19
CA ASN A 5 -14.93 0.93 -14.30
C ASN A 5 -14.35 2.21 -14.92
N GLY A 6 -13.08 2.20 -15.38
CA GLY A 6 -12.42 3.37 -15.96
C GLY A 6 -12.18 4.52 -14.98
N THR A 7 -12.20 4.25 -13.67
CA THR A 7 -12.05 5.30 -12.64
C THR A 7 -10.60 5.76 -12.50
N ILE A 8 -9.63 4.90 -12.85
CA ILE A 8 -8.19 5.22 -12.78
C ILE A 8 -7.77 5.91 -14.08
N GLN A 9 -7.18 7.08 -13.95
CA GLN A 9 -6.74 7.93 -15.06
C GLN A 9 -5.23 8.17 -15.03
N ALA A 10 -4.70 8.71 -16.14
CA ALA A 10 -3.31 9.12 -16.21
C ALA A 10 -3.03 10.25 -15.21
N GLY A 11 -1.97 10.12 -14.43
CA GLY A 11 -1.59 11.04 -13.35
C GLY A 11 -2.01 10.57 -11.96
N ASP A 12 -2.84 9.52 -11.86
CA ASP A 12 -3.29 9.01 -10.58
C ASP A 12 -2.19 8.30 -9.78
N VAL A 13 -2.35 8.35 -8.46
CA VAL A 13 -1.59 7.53 -7.53
C VAL A 13 -2.52 6.50 -6.91
N VAL A 14 -2.36 5.24 -7.29
CA VAL A 14 -3.19 4.15 -6.78
C VAL A 14 -2.55 3.57 -5.52
N VAL A 15 -3.24 3.74 -4.40
CA VAL A 15 -2.80 3.23 -3.10
C VAL A 15 -3.54 1.94 -2.76
N ILE A 16 -2.81 0.83 -2.71
CA ILE A 16 -3.31 -0.48 -2.32
C ILE A 16 -2.80 -0.79 -0.93
N ARG A 17 -3.66 -0.67 0.07
CA ARG A 17 -3.29 -0.78 1.49
C ARG A 17 -4.01 -1.93 2.17
N TYR A 18 -3.53 -2.30 3.36
CA TYR A 18 -3.96 -3.50 4.10
C TYR A 18 -3.54 -4.80 3.41
N GLU A 19 -2.46 -4.77 2.64
CA GLU A 19 -1.85 -5.95 1.99
C GLU A 19 -0.45 -6.25 2.57
N GLY A 20 -0.07 -5.57 3.66
CA GLY A 20 1.17 -5.79 4.39
C GLY A 20 1.25 -7.11 5.15
N PRO A 21 2.36 -7.35 5.88
CA PRO A 21 2.56 -8.57 6.66
C PRO A 21 1.39 -8.91 7.58
N LYS A 22 0.91 -7.96 8.38
CA LYS A 22 -0.22 -8.19 9.28
C LYS A 22 -1.56 -7.94 8.61
N GLY A 23 -1.66 -6.90 7.76
CA GLY A 23 -2.91 -6.48 7.12
C GLY A 23 -3.47 -7.51 6.14
N GLY A 24 -2.60 -8.13 5.32
CA GLY A 24 -2.99 -9.08 4.28
C GLY A 24 -3.74 -10.31 4.82
N PRO A 25 -3.18 -11.06 5.79
CA PRO A 25 -1.78 -11.16 6.23
C PRO A 25 -0.90 -11.94 5.24
N GLY A 26 0.42 -11.90 5.44
CA GLY A 26 1.40 -12.64 4.63
C GLY A 26 1.99 -11.84 3.48
N MET A 27 1.73 -10.53 3.43
CA MET A 27 2.34 -9.60 2.48
C MET A 27 2.27 -10.09 1.03
N ARG A 28 1.05 -10.19 0.48
CA ARG A 28 0.79 -10.83 -0.81
C ARG A 28 1.47 -10.10 -1.97
N GLU A 29 1.79 -10.87 -3.00
CA GLU A 29 2.36 -10.34 -4.25
C GLU A 29 1.26 -10.12 -5.28
N MET A 30 1.14 -8.88 -5.77
CA MET A 30 0.00 -8.42 -6.55
C MET A 30 0.32 -8.24 -8.03
N LEU A 31 0.45 -9.35 -8.78
CA LEU A 31 0.67 -9.33 -10.23
C LEU A 31 -0.55 -8.85 -11.04
N MET A 32 -1.76 -9.16 -10.56
CA MET A 32 -2.99 -8.90 -11.33
C MET A 32 -3.21 -7.41 -11.60
N ILE A 33 -2.97 -6.56 -10.60
CA ILE A 33 -3.19 -5.11 -10.74
C ILE A 33 -2.14 -4.46 -11.65
N THR A 34 -0.89 -4.91 -11.58
CA THR A 34 0.19 -4.40 -12.41
C THR A 34 -0.01 -4.78 -13.87
N GLY A 35 -0.47 -6.02 -14.13
CA GLY A 35 -0.82 -6.49 -15.47
C GLY A 35 -2.00 -5.72 -16.05
N ALA A 36 -3.03 -5.46 -15.26
CA ALA A 36 -4.21 -4.74 -15.71
C ALA A 36 -3.92 -3.25 -16.02
N ILE A 37 -3.13 -2.56 -15.19
CA ILE A 37 -2.68 -1.17 -15.44
C ILE A 37 -1.84 -1.08 -16.72
N LYS A 38 -0.96 -2.06 -16.93
CA LYS A 38 -0.18 -2.16 -18.16
C LYS A 38 -1.08 -2.40 -19.38
N GLY A 39 -2.04 -3.32 -19.28
CA GLY A 39 -3.00 -3.62 -20.34
C GLY A 39 -3.88 -2.42 -20.70
N ALA A 40 -4.21 -1.57 -19.73
CA ALA A 40 -4.92 -0.31 -19.93
C ALA A 40 -4.05 0.81 -20.52
N GLY A 41 -2.75 0.58 -20.78
CA GLY A 41 -1.82 1.58 -21.30
C GLY A 41 -1.37 2.63 -20.28
N LEU A 42 -1.71 2.46 -18.99
CA LEU A 42 -1.46 3.43 -17.93
C LEU A 42 -0.13 3.20 -17.17
N GLY A 43 0.63 2.18 -17.54
CA GLY A 43 1.85 1.79 -16.81
C GLY A 43 2.92 2.89 -16.68
N LYS A 44 2.96 3.88 -17.57
CA LYS A 44 3.92 5.01 -17.47
C LYS A 44 3.34 6.26 -16.81
N SER A 45 2.01 6.34 -16.67
CA SER A 45 1.31 7.54 -16.23
C SER A 45 0.71 7.42 -14.84
N VAL A 46 0.73 6.22 -14.23
CA VAL A 46 0.19 5.96 -12.89
C VAL A 46 1.28 5.47 -11.96
N LEU A 47 1.27 5.97 -10.72
CA LEU A 47 2.11 5.48 -9.63
C LEU A 47 1.33 4.44 -8.83
N LEU A 48 1.90 3.24 -8.63
CA LEU A 48 1.32 2.24 -7.73
C LEU A 48 2.06 2.24 -6.39
N LEU A 49 1.30 2.28 -5.30
CA LEU A 49 1.82 2.27 -3.93
C LEU A 49 1.18 1.14 -3.12
N THR A 50 1.96 0.38 -2.36
CA THR A 50 1.41 -0.61 -1.44
C THR A 50 2.27 -0.90 -0.21
N ASP A 51 1.61 -1.25 0.90
CA ASP A 51 2.24 -1.88 2.06
C ASP A 51 2.53 -3.39 1.86
N GLY A 52 2.03 -3.97 0.76
CA GLY A 52 2.32 -5.33 0.30
C GLY A 52 3.48 -5.41 -0.70
N ARG A 53 3.38 -6.32 -1.68
CA ARG A 53 4.40 -6.56 -2.71
C ARG A 53 3.85 -6.48 -4.13
N PHE A 54 4.70 -6.06 -5.06
CA PHE A 54 4.47 -6.17 -6.50
C PHE A 54 5.42 -7.22 -7.10
N SER A 55 4.96 -7.89 -8.14
CA SER A 55 5.79 -8.87 -8.85
C SER A 55 6.77 -8.21 -9.82
N GLY A 56 7.94 -8.82 -10.02
CA GLY A 56 9.02 -8.28 -10.86
C GLY A 56 8.67 -8.00 -12.34
N GLY A 57 7.52 -8.47 -12.84
CA GLY A 57 7.02 -8.16 -14.19
C GLY A 57 6.40 -6.76 -14.37
N THR A 58 6.51 -5.90 -13.35
CA THR A 58 5.84 -4.61 -13.31
C THR A 58 6.58 -3.57 -14.16
N THR A 59 5.84 -2.84 -15.00
CA THR A 59 6.37 -1.72 -15.80
C THR A 59 5.78 -0.42 -15.28
N GLY A 60 6.62 0.54 -14.89
CA GLY A 60 6.18 1.82 -14.33
C GLY A 60 6.82 2.12 -12.98
N LEU A 61 6.30 3.15 -12.31
CA LEU A 61 6.67 3.46 -10.92
C LEU A 61 5.78 2.66 -9.98
N CYS A 62 6.36 1.69 -9.30
CA CYS A 62 5.66 0.81 -8.37
C CYS A 62 6.46 0.66 -7.09
N VAL A 63 5.87 1.06 -5.97
CA VAL A 63 6.51 1.08 -4.67
C VAL A 63 5.78 0.10 -3.77
N GLY A 64 6.47 -0.98 -3.40
CA GLY A 64 6.01 -1.92 -2.39
C GLY A 64 6.70 -1.67 -1.04
N HIS A 65 6.38 -2.52 -0.07
CA HIS A 65 7.02 -2.55 1.26
C HIS A 65 6.91 -1.22 2.02
N VAL A 66 5.86 -0.43 1.76
CA VAL A 66 5.62 0.81 2.52
C VAL A 66 5.42 0.46 3.99
N ALA A 67 6.26 1.04 4.84
CA ALA A 67 6.29 0.80 6.28
C ALA A 67 6.27 2.14 7.04
N PRO A 68 5.57 2.24 8.19
CA PRO A 68 4.70 1.23 8.79
C PRO A 68 3.50 0.88 7.89
N GLU A 69 3.04 -0.37 7.94
CA GLU A 69 1.90 -0.83 7.14
C GLU A 69 0.58 -0.21 7.63
N ALA A 70 -0.49 -0.33 6.83
CA ALA A 70 -1.74 0.37 7.14
C ALA A 70 -2.38 -0.08 8.45
N VAL A 71 -2.31 -1.37 8.79
CA VAL A 71 -2.90 -1.89 10.03
C VAL A 71 -2.17 -1.39 11.29
N ASP A 72 -0.88 -1.04 11.16
CA ASP A 72 -0.07 -0.44 12.23
C ASP A 72 -0.19 1.11 12.25
N CYS A 73 -1.19 1.68 11.55
CA CYS A 73 -1.43 3.12 11.47
C CYS A 73 -0.26 3.92 10.86
N GLY A 74 0.45 3.34 9.88
CA GLY A 74 1.42 4.11 9.09
C GLY A 74 0.76 5.21 8.25
N PRO A 75 1.52 6.16 7.68
CA PRO A 75 0.97 7.26 6.87
C PRO A 75 0.07 6.78 5.71
N ILE A 76 0.37 5.61 5.12
CA ILE A 76 -0.44 4.97 4.07
C ILE A 76 -1.89 4.66 4.52
N ALA A 77 -2.10 4.44 5.82
CA ALA A 77 -3.43 4.22 6.41
C ALA A 77 -4.30 5.49 6.42
N LEU A 78 -3.66 6.66 6.40
CA LEU A 78 -4.30 7.97 6.56
C LEU A 78 -4.58 8.67 5.22
N VAL A 79 -4.08 8.11 4.11
CA VAL A 79 -4.35 8.62 2.76
C VAL A 79 -5.85 8.60 2.48
N LYS A 80 -6.34 9.68 1.87
CA LYS A 80 -7.70 9.84 1.34
C LYS A 80 -7.64 10.17 -0.15
N ASP A 81 -8.72 9.89 -0.86
CA ASP A 81 -8.84 10.22 -2.28
C ASP A 81 -8.69 11.74 -2.47
N GLY A 82 -7.88 12.13 -3.45
CA GLY A 82 -7.54 13.52 -3.73
C GLY A 82 -6.27 14.03 -3.03
N ASP A 83 -5.70 13.29 -2.05
CA ASP A 83 -4.40 13.64 -1.49
C ASP A 83 -3.30 13.55 -2.56
N ARG A 84 -2.35 14.49 -2.51
CA ARG A 84 -1.21 14.48 -3.42
C ARG A 84 -0.06 13.68 -2.82
N ILE A 85 0.49 12.76 -3.60
CA ILE A 85 1.68 11.98 -3.23
C ILE A 85 2.80 12.34 -4.20
N ARG A 86 3.99 12.60 -3.66
CA ARG A 86 5.19 12.91 -4.45
C ARG A 86 6.20 11.80 -4.28
N ILE A 87 6.72 11.29 -5.39
CA ILE A 87 7.89 10.42 -5.41
C ILE A 87 9.06 11.19 -6.02
N ASN A 88 10.18 11.18 -5.33
CA ASN A 88 11.45 11.71 -5.84
C ASN A 88 12.49 10.59 -5.78
N THR A 89 12.85 10.06 -6.95
CA THR A 89 13.81 8.95 -7.08
C THR A 89 15.26 9.40 -6.88
N ILE A 90 15.55 10.70 -7.07
CA ILE A 90 16.88 11.28 -6.86
C ILE A 90 17.15 11.42 -5.36
N THR A 91 16.21 11.99 -4.60
CA THR A 91 16.33 12.13 -3.14
C THR A 91 15.87 10.89 -2.38
N ARG A 92 15.32 9.89 -3.07
CA ARG A 92 14.75 8.66 -2.52
C ARG A 92 13.64 8.92 -1.49
N GLN A 93 12.79 9.90 -1.80
CA GLN A 93 11.70 10.33 -0.94
C GLN A 93 10.34 9.94 -1.53
N LEU A 94 9.42 9.60 -0.64
CA LEU A 94 8.01 9.38 -0.92
C LEU A 94 7.22 10.19 0.10
N ASP A 95 6.64 11.30 -0.34
CA ASP A 95 5.98 12.26 0.52
C ASP A 95 4.47 12.25 0.29
N LEU A 96 3.72 12.18 1.39
CA LEU A 96 2.30 12.52 1.39
C LEU A 96 2.18 14.02 1.65
N LEU A 97 1.71 14.78 0.66
CA LEU A 97 1.63 16.24 0.72
C LEU A 97 0.35 16.68 1.43
N VAL A 98 0.22 16.29 2.70
CA VAL A 98 -0.86 16.65 3.61
C VAL A 98 -0.22 17.30 4.84
N ASP A 99 -0.86 18.34 5.37
CA ASP A 99 -0.38 19.03 6.56
C ASP A 99 -0.31 18.07 7.77
N GLU A 100 0.74 18.20 8.58
CA GLU A 100 0.96 17.32 9.72
C GLU A 100 -0.21 17.37 10.72
N LYS A 101 -0.82 18.54 10.92
CA LYS A 101 -1.98 18.69 11.81
C LYS A 101 -3.16 17.88 11.30
N GLU A 102 -3.39 17.87 9.99
CA GLU A 102 -4.45 17.07 9.40
C GLU A 102 -4.19 15.57 9.55
N LEU A 103 -2.94 15.12 9.37
CA LEU A 103 -2.57 13.71 9.61
C LEU A 103 -2.81 13.32 11.07
N VAL A 104 -2.49 14.19 12.02
CA VAL A 104 -2.78 13.98 13.45
C VAL A 104 -4.28 13.86 13.71
N GLU A 105 -5.10 14.72 13.11
CA GLU A 105 -6.56 14.62 13.24
C GLU A 105 -7.11 13.31 12.63
N ARG A 106 -6.65 12.93 11.43
CA ARG A 106 -7.05 11.67 10.78
C ARG A 106 -6.68 10.46 11.64
N LYS A 107 -5.54 10.52 12.34
CA LYS A 107 -5.06 9.46 13.24
C LYS A 107 -5.97 9.26 14.45
N LYS A 108 -6.62 10.29 14.98
CA LYS A 108 -7.52 10.17 16.15
C LYS A 108 -8.72 9.26 15.87
N THR A 109 -9.21 9.28 14.64
CA THR A 109 -10.36 8.46 14.21
C THR A 109 -9.95 7.14 13.57
N PHE A 110 -8.65 6.85 13.47
CA PHE A 110 -8.15 5.66 12.80
C PHE A 110 -8.57 4.39 13.56
N LYS A 111 -9.17 3.45 12.83
CA LYS A 111 -9.43 2.11 13.30
C LYS A 111 -8.88 1.13 12.27
N PRO A 112 -7.97 0.21 12.65
CA PRO A 112 -7.42 -0.74 11.72
C PRO A 112 -8.51 -1.66 11.17
N VAL A 113 -8.45 -1.93 9.86
CA VAL A 113 -9.31 -2.94 9.24
C VAL A 113 -8.75 -4.32 9.58
N PRO A 114 -9.47 -5.18 10.31
CA PRO A 114 -8.97 -6.50 10.68
C PRO A 114 -9.00 -7.45 9.48
N HIS A 115 -8.02 -8.34 9.39
CA HIS A 115 -8.05 -9.42 8.41
C HIS A 115 -9.07 -10.52 8.80
N LYS A 116 -9.55 -11.27 7.80
CA LYS A 116 -10.57 -12.33 7.98
C LYS A 116 -10.09 -13.56 8.76
N TYR A 117 -8.79 -13.83 8.78
CA TYR A 117 -8.22 -15.05 9.38
C TYR A 117 -8.14 -14.98 10.91
N LYS A 118 -9.17 -15.44 11.63
CA LYS A 118 -9.19 -15.40 13.10
C LYS A 118 -8.43 -16.54 13.79
N ARG A 119 -8.11 -17.62 13.07
CA ARG A 119 -7.43 -18.83 13.56
C ARG A 119 -6.50 -19.42 12.49
N GLY A 120 -5.68 -20.39 12.86
CA GLY A 120 -4.76 -21.10 11.94
C GLY A 120 -3.43 -20.38 11.73
N VAL A 121 -2.68 -20.80 10.72
CA VAL A 121 -1.30 -20.32 10.47
C VAL A 121 -1.23 -18.82 10.24
N LEU A 122 -2.14 -18.24 9.43
CA LEU A 122 -2.15 -16.81 9.14
C LEU A 122 -2.52 -15.95 10.35
N ALA A 123 -3.35 -16.48 11.26
CA ALA A 123 -3.67 -15.80 12.52
C ALA A 123 -2.52 -15.85 13.54
N LYS A 124 -1.66 -16.88 13.47
CA LYS A 124 -0.41 -16.92 14.25
C LYS A 124 0.60 -15.95 13.65
N TYR A 125 0.78 -15.99 12.33
CA TYR A 125 1.68 -15.11 11.60
C TYR A 125 1.40 -13.63 11.88
N SER A 126 0.15 -13.17 11.73
CA SER A 126 -0.18 -11.76 11.93
C SER A 126 0.04 -11.25 13.37
N LYS A 127 0.13 -12.15 14.36
CA LYS A 127 0.43 -11.81 15.75
C LYS A 127 1.92 -11.72 16.04
N LEU A 128 2.76 -12.45 15.30
CA LEU A 128 4.20 -12.57 15.56
C LEU A 128 5.04 -11.77 14.58
N VAL A 129 4.52 -11.51 13.37
CA VAL A 129 5.31 -10.92 12.30
C VAL A 129 5.72 -9.47 12.59
N GLY A 130 6.99 -9.18 12.38
CA GLY A 130 7.56 -7.84 12.40
C GLY A 130 7.28 -7.03 11.13
N SER A 131 7.71 -5.77 11.13
CA SER A 131 7.58 -4.89 9.96
C SER A 131 8.30 -5.43 8.73
N ALA A 132 7.77 -5.16 7.54
CA ALA A 132 8.45 -5.41 6.27
C ALA A 132 9.84 -4.74 6.20
N SER A 133 10.02 -3.57 6.84
CA SER A 133 11.32 -2.87 6.92
C SER A 133 12.39 -3.64 7.70
N LYS A 134 12.00 -4.64 8.50
CA LYS A 134 12.89 -5.54 9.24
C LYS A 134 12.88 -6.96 8.68
N GLY A 135 12.37 -7.15 7.45
CA GLY A 135 12.33 -8.44 6.77
C GLY A 135 11.12 -9.32 7.12
N ALA A 136 10.10 -8.79 7.81
CA ALA A 136 8.90 -9.55 8.19
C ALA A 136 9.20 -10.88 8.93
N VAL A 137 10.20 -10.86 9.81
CA VAL A 137 10.57 -12.00 10.66
C VAL A 137 9.48 -12.29 11.69
N CYS A 138 9.33 -13.57 12.06
CA CYS A 138 8.41 -14.04 13.09
C CYS A 138 9.24 -14.68 14.20
N ASP A 139 9.44 -13.95 15.29
CA ASP A 139 10.08 -14.45 16.50
C ASP A 139 9.04 -14.76 17.58
#